data_AF-A0A7V7ZHB4-F1
#
_entry.id   AF-A0A7V7ZHB4-F1
#
_cell.length_a   1.000
_cell.length_b   1.000
_cell.length_c   1.000
_cell.angle_alpha   90.00
_cell.angle_beta   90.00
_cell.angle_gamma   90.00
#
_symmetry.space_group_name_H-M   'P 1'
#
loop_
_entity.id
_entity.type
_entity.pdbx_description
1 polymer ?
#
loop_
_entity_poly.entity_id
_entity_poly.type
_entity_poly.pdbx_seq_one_letter_code
_entity_poly.pdbx_strand_id
1 'polypeptide(L)'
;MFSSKYALTCSRSTYTIGSISRVLRRYGVGRIISKVKQARLAYQVRLGRTVSIQEVADQLGVTRAYLSNIENGKAWPNEPTLTGLCNIYGISVGELLVYQEDERETRIAS
;
A
#
# COMPACT_ATOMS: atom_id res chain seq x y z
N MET A 1 1.30 1.35 38.63
CA MET A 1 2.33 2.21 38.03
C MET A 1 2.56 1.74 36.58
N PHE A 2 1.67 2.15 35.66
CA PHE A 2 1.87 2.02 34.22
C PHE A 2 1.58 3.39 33.62
N SER A 3 2.63 4.00 33.08
CA SER A 3 2.63 5.40 32.67
C SER A 3 1.83 5.59 31.39
N SER A 4 0.65 6.15 31.57
CA SER A 4 -0.11 7.00 30.65
C SER A 4 0.80 7.85 29.75
N LYS A 5 0.88 7.56 28.43
CA LYS A 5 1.35 8.51 27.37
C LYS A 5 0.84 8.24 25.94
N TYR A 6 -0.20 7.44 25.73
CA TYR A 6 -0.83 7.32 24.41
C TYR A 6 -2.34 7.54 24.47
N ALA A 7 -2.75 8.66 25.06
CA ALA A 7 -4.11 9.17 24.90
C ALA A 7 -4.21 9.91 23.55
N LEU A 8 -4.50 9.18 22.48
CA LEU A 8 -4.99 9.78 21.24
C LEU A 8 -6.50 10.03 21.40
N THR A 9 -6.86 11.03 22.20
CA THR A 9 -8.19 11.63 22.14
C THR A 9 -8.12 12.79 21.16
N CYS A 10 -8.43 12.54 19.89
CA CYS A 10 -8.80 13.60 18.97
C CYS A 10 -10.16 13.28 18.37
N SER A 11 -11.07 14.24 18.54
CA SER A 11 -12.49 14.17 18.26
C SER A 11 -12.77 13.75 16.82
N ARG A 12 -13.57 12.68 16.68
CA ARG A 12 -14.70 12.58 15.72
C ARG A 12 -14.50 13.25 14.36
N SER A 13 -13.38 12.96 13.70
CA SER A 13 -13.16 13.35 12.31
C SER A 13 -12.59 12.15 11.58
N THR A 14 -13.45 11.51 10.79
CA THR A 14 -13.11 10.40 9.90
C THR A 14 -12.29 10.93 8.74
N TYR A 15 -11.04 11.32 9.01
CA TYR A 15 -10.09 11.62 7.95
C TYR A 15 -9.82 10.31 7.21
N THR A 16 -10.40 10.16 6.02
CA THR A 16 -9.96 9.14 5.09
C THR A 16 -8.47 9.32 4.83
N ILE A 17 -7.72 8.23 4.60
CA ILE A 17 -6.28 8.27 4.29
C ILE A 17 -5.98 9.27 3.14
N GLY A 18 -6.95 9.50 2.25
CA GLY A 18 -6.90 10.54 1.21
C GLY A 18 -6.84 11.99 1.73
N SER A 19 -7.48 12.32 2.85
CA SER A 19 -7.43 13.64 3.48
C SER A 19 -6.07 13.93 4.11
N ILE A 20 -5.43 12.90 4.68
CA ILE A 20 -4.08 13.01 5.28
C ILE A 20 -3.03 13.19 4.17
N SER A 21 -3.13 12.44 3.06
CA SER A 21 -2.27 12.58 1.87
C SER A 21 -2.17 14.03 1.36
N ARG A 22 -3.28 14.78 1.38
CA ARG A 22 -3.31 16.18 0.92
C ARG A 22 -2.53 17.13 1.84
N VAL A 23 -2.57 16.89 3.16
CA VAL A 23 -1.83 17.69 4.16
C VAL A 23 -0.35 17.32 4.16
N LEU A 24 -0.03 16.03 4.03
CA LEU A 24 1.35 15.52 4.03
C LEU A 24 2.19 16.02 2.85
N ARG A 25 1.59 16.41 1.71
CA ARG A 25 2.30 17.07 0.60
C ARG A 25 2.99 18.39 1.01
N ARG A 26 2.53 19.08 2.05
CA ARG A 26 3.11 20.34 2.52
C ARG A 26 4.37 20.17 3.37
N TYR A 27 4.57 19.00 3.97
CA TYR A 27 5.64 18.75 4.95
C TYR A 27 6.85 17.98 4.40
N GLY A 28 6.91 17.68 3.10
CA GLY A 28 8.07 16.95 2.54
C GLY A 28 8.23 15.54 3.09
N VAL A 29 7.13 14.96 3.57
CA VAL A 29 7.09 13.58 4.08
C VAL A 29 6.77 12.66 2.92
N GLY A 30 7.59 11.62 2.77
CA GLY A 30 7.45 10.55 1.80
C GLY A 30 6.05 9.90 1.77
N ARG A 31 5.81 9.10 0.74
CA ARG A 31 4.51 8.48 0.47
C ARG A 31 4.60 6.97 0.64
N ILE A 32 3.52 6.38 1.19
CA ILE A 32 3.37 4.93 1.22
C ILE A 32 2.99 4.46 -0.19
N ILE A 33 3.81 3.59 -0.76
CA ILE A 33 3.60 2.96 -2.06
C ILE A 33 3.24 1.48 -1.86
N SER A 34 2.32 0.99 -2.68
CA SER A 34 2.01 -0.43 -2.74
C SER A 34 2.90 -1.12 -3.78
N LYS A 35 3.54 -2.22 -3.40
CA LYS A 35 4.42 -3.05 -4.26
C LYS A 35 3.73 -4.34 -4.74
N VAL A 36 2.42 -4.29 -4.97
CA VAL A 36 1.60 -5.47 -5.31
C VAL A 36 2.04 -6.09 -6.64
N LYS A 37 2.38 -5.27 -7.64
CA LYS A 37 2.86 -5.74 -8.94
C LYS A 37 4.18 -6.52 -8.79
N GLN A 38 5.10 -5.98 -7.99
CA GLN A 38 6.39 -6.60 -7.70
C GLN A 38 6.20 -7.92 -6.96
N ALA A 39 5.30 -7.95 -5.97
CA ALA A 39 4.96 -9.19 -5.25
C ALA A 39 4.43 -10.27 -6.19
N ARG A 40 3.56 -9.93 -7.14
CA ARG A 40 3.09 -10.89 -8.16
C ARG A 40 4.22 -11.40 -9.05
N LEU A 41 5.12 -10.53 -9.49
CA LEU A 41 6.27 -10.93 -10.32
C LEU A 41 7.23 -11.85 -9.55
N ALA A 42 7.51 -11.54 -8.28
CA ALA A 42 8.31 -12.41 -7.42
C ALA A 42 7.62 -13.78 -7.24
N TYR A 43 6.30 -13.78 -7.08
CA TYR A 43 5.51 -15.00 -7.00
C TYR A 43 5.58 -15.85 -8.28
N GLN A 44 5.56 -15.22 -9.47
CA GLN A 44 5.75 -15.91 -10.75
C GLN A 44 7.10 -16.60 -10.84
N VAL A 45 8.18 -15.90 -10.44
CA VAL A 45 9.53 -16.46 -10.40
C VAL A 45 9.59 -17.65 -9.46
N ARG A 46 8.98 -17.54 -8.26
CA ARG A 46 8.92 -18.65 -7.28
C ARG A 46 8.19 -19.88 -7.81
N LEU A 47 7.13 -19.70 -8.59
CA LEU A 47 6.35 -20.81 -9.18
C LEU A 47 6.94 -21.35 -10.48
N GLY A 48 7.87 -20.64 -11.12
CA GLY A 48 8.39 -21.01 -12.43
C GLY A 48 7.34 -20.91 -13.56
N ARG A 49 6.25 -20.15 -13.36
CA ARG A 49 5.21 -19.93 -14.36
C ARG A 49 4.64 -18.52 -14.32
N THR A 50 4.03 -18.11 -15.42
CA THR A 50 3.24 -16.88 -15.47
C THR A 50 1.97 -17.03 -14.65
N VAL A 51 1.71 -16.02 -13.82
CA VAL A 51 0.50 -15.88 -13.00
C VAL A 51 -0.25 -14.65 -13.50
N SER A 52 -1.46 -14.85 -13.97
CA SER A 52 -2.25 -13.74 -14.53
C SER A 52 -2.87 -12.90 -13.42
N ILE A 53 -3.19 -11.64 -13.72
CA ILE A 53 -3.95 -10.78 -12.79
C ILE A 53 -5.36 -11.36 -12.56
N GLN A 54 -5.95 -11.99 -13.58
CA GLN A 54 -7.28 -12.61 -13.46
C GLN A 54 -7.25 -13.74 -12.43
N GLU A 55 -6.25 -14.61 -12.50
CA GLU A 55 -6.10 -15.75 -11.58
C GLU A 55 -6.03 -15.32 -10.11
N VAL A 56 -5.26 -14.27 -9.80
CA VAL A 56 -5.16 -13.74 -8.44
C VAL A 56 -6.46 -13.04 -8.03
N ALA A 57 -7.11 -12.33 -8.95
CA ALA A 57 -8.38 -11.67 -8.69
C ALA A 57 -9.48 -12.69 -8.35
N ASP A 58 -9.53 -13.81 -9.07
CA ASP A 58 -10.46 -14.91 -8.83
C ASP A 58 -10.24 -15.56 -7.46
N GLN A 59 -8.97 -15.80 -7.08
CA GLN A 59 -8.62 -16.32 -5.75
C GLN A 59 -9.02 -15.38 -4.61
N LEU A 60 -8.95 -14.06 -4.84
CA LEU A 60 -9.34 -13.05 -3.86
C LEU A 60 -10.85 -12.75 -3.86
N GLY A 61 -11.60 -13.23 -4.84
CA GLY A 61 -13.00 -12.88 -5.02
C GLY A 61 -13.22 -11.40 -5.39
N VAL A 62 -12.25 -10.77 -6.08
CA VAL A 62 -12.33 -9.38 -6.53
C VAL A 62 -12.33 -9.27 -8.05
N THR A 63 -12.69 -8.10 -8.58
CA THR A 63 -12.63 -7.90 -10.03
C THR A 63 -11.19 -7.71 -10.51
N ARG A 64 -10.87 -8.23 -11.70
CA ARG A 64 -9.57 -8.00 -12.37
C ARG A 64 -9.24 -6.51 -12.50
N ALA A 65 -10.24 -5.69 -12.79
CA ALA A 65 -10.07 -4.24 -12.92
C ALA A 65 -9.65 -3.60 -11.59
N TYR A 66 -10.23 -4.02 -10.47
CA TYR A 66 -9.85 -3.56 -9.14
C TYR A 66 -8.40 -3.93 -8.82
N LEU A 67 -8.01 -5.19 -9.02
CA LEU A 67 -6.62 -5.62 -8.77
C LEU A 67 -5.62 -4.91 -9.68
N SER A 68 -5.96 -4.70 -10.95
CA SER A 68 -5.15 -3.89 -11.88
C SER A 68 -4.99 -2.45 -11.40
N ASN A 69 -6.05 -1.82 -10.89
CA ASN A 69 -5.95 -0.47 -10.33
C ASN A 69 -5.05 -0.43 -9.10
N ILE A 70 -5.08 -1.47 -8.25
CA ILE A 70 -4.17 -1.58 -7.10
C ILE A 70 -2.71 -1.71 -7.57
N GLU A 71 -2.42 -2.59 -8.53
CA GLU A 71 -1.07 -2.79 -9.05
C GLU A 71 -0.47 -1.53 -9.70
N ASN A 72 -1.32 -0.66 -10.24
CA ASN A 72 -0.91 0.60 -10.85
C ASN A 72 -0.97 1.80 -9.86
N GLY A 73 -1.23 1.55 -8.57
CA GLY A 73 -1.33 2.60 -7.55
C GLY A 73 -2.53 3.55 -7.73
N LYS A 74 -3.50 3.19 -8.56
CA LYS A 74 -4.74 3.97 -8.81
C LYS A 74 -5.80 3.73 -7.75
N ALA A 75 -5.73 2.59 -7.06
CA ALA A 75 -6.63 2.23 -5.97
C ALA A 75 -5.84 1.70 -4.77
N TRP A 76 -6.36 1.95 -3.57
CA TRP A 76 -5.81 1.39 -2.35
C TRP A 76 -6.51 0.06 -2.01
N PRO A 77 -5.78 -1.00 -1.63
CA PRO A 77 -6.39 -2.24 -1.18
C PRO A 77 -7.15 -2.01 0.13
N ASN A 78 -8.35 -2.59 0.24
CA ASN A 78 -9.03 -2.68 1.53
C ASN A 78 -8.32 -3.72 2.43
N GLU A 79 -8.65 -3.74 3.72
CA GLU A 79 -8.09 -4.68 4.69
C GLU A 79 -8.18 -6.15 4.22
N PRO A 80 -9.35 -6.68 3.77
CA PRO A 80 -9.42 -8.09 3.39
C PRO A 80 -8.62 -8.42 2.12
N THR A 81 -8.54 -7.49 1.16
CA THR A 81 -7.71 -7.64 -0.05
C THR A 81 -6.22 -7.63 0.32
N LEU A 82 -5.83 -6.76 1.25
CA LEU A 82 -4.45 -6.66 1.72
C LEU A 82 -4.00 -7.97 2.37
N THR A 83 -4.80 -8.48 3.30
CA THR A 83 -4.55 -9.75 4.01
C THR A 83 -4.56 -10.92 3.04
N GLY A 84 -5.50 -10.97 2.10
CA GLY A 84 -5.55 -11.98 1.04
C GLY A 84 -4.31 -11.99 0.15
N LEU A 85 -3.85 -10.81 -0.30
CA LEU A 85 -2.62 -10.68 -1.11
C LEU A 85 -1.38 -11.18 -0.35
N CYS A 86 -1.28 -10.84 0.95
CA CYS A 86 -0.19 -11.32 1.80
C CYS A 86 -0.19 -12.86 1.91
N ASN A 87 -1.38 -13.47 2.06
CA ASN A 87 -1.52 -14.92 2.15
C ASN A 87 -1.17 -15.63 0.82
N ILE A 88 -1.65 -15.11 -0.32
CA ILE A 88 -1.38 -15.71 -1.64
C ILE A 88 0.13 -15.63 -1.97
N TYR A 89 0.74 -14.48 -1.73
CA TYR A 89 2.16 -14.28 -2.04
C TYR A 89 3.09 -14.79 -0.93
N GLY A 90 2.58 -15.07 0.27
CA GLY A 90 3.37 -15.52 1.41
C GLY A 90 4.39 -14.47 1.86
N ILE A 91 3.97 -13.21 1.90
CA ILE A 91 4.80 -12.05 2.29
C ILE A 91 4.11 -11.24 3.40
N SER A 92 4.87 -10.41 4.08
CA SER A 92 4.32 -9.53 5.13
C SER A 92 3.77 -8.21 4.56
N VAL A 93 2.90 -7.56 5.33
CA VAL A 93 2.35 -6.23 4.95
C VAL A 93 3.45 -5.19 4.76
N GLY A 94 4.55 -5.25 5.53
CA GLY A 94 5.68 -4.32 5.42
C GLY A 94 6.49 -4.49 4.15
N GLU A 95 6.52 -5.68 3.55
CA GLU A 95 7.12 -5.90 2.24
C GLU A 95 6.21 -5.43 1.10
N LEU A 96 4.89 -5.51 1.32
CA LEU A 96 3.89 -5.10 0.35
C LEU A 96 3.66 -3.58 0.32
N LEU A 97 3.70 -2.92 1.48
CA LEU A 97 3.47 -1.49 1.65
C LEU A 97 4.76 -0.83 2.14
N VAL A 98 5.42 -0.10 1.25
CA VAL A 98 6.75 0.49 1.51
C VAL A 98 6.63 2.01 1.61
N TYR A 99 7.32 2.60 2.56
CA TYR A 99 7.48 4.05 2.62
C TYR A 99 8.56 4.49 1.62
N GLN A 100 8.21 5.37 0.69
CA GLN A 100 9.15 5.98 -0.23
C GLN A 100 9.34 7.45 0.15
N GLU A 101 10.56 7.78 0.54
CA GLU A 101 10.98 9.17 0.75
C GLU A 101 10.98 9.89 -0.61
N ASP A 102 10.24 10.99 -0.71
CA ASP A 102 10.32 11.86 -1.87
C ASP A 102 11.60 12.69 -1.71
N GLU A 103 12.70 12.30 -2.36
CA GLU A 103 13.92 13.12 -2.43
C GLU A 103 13.56 14.46 -3.06
N ARG A 104 13.41 15.50 -2.24
CA ARG A 104 13.26 16.85 -2.76
C ARG A 104 14.64 17.28 -3.21
N GLU A 105 14.87 17.25 -4.52
CA GLU A 105 15.95 17.98 -5.16
C GLU A 105 15.81 19.43 -4.69
N THR A 106 16.66 19.82 -3.74
CA THR A 106 16.78 21.19 -3.31
C THR A 106 17.25 21.94 -4.54
N ARG A 107 16.31 22.55 -5.27
CA ARG A 107 16.61 23.66 -6.16
C ARG A 107 17.12 24.77 -5.27
N ILE A 108 18.40 24.70 -4.93
CA ILE A 108 19.16 25.84 -4.46
C ILE A 108 19.09 26.80 -5.65
N ALA A 109 18.27 27.83 -5.49
CA ALA A 109 18.17 28.90 -6.44
C ALA A 109 19.58 29.47 -6.64
N SER A 110 20.09 29.35 -7.86
CA SER A 110 21.27 30.04 -8.38
C SER A 110 20.83 31.20 -9.25
#